data_AF-A0A2T4ASQ3-F1
#
_entry.id   AF-A0A2T4ASQ3-F1
#
_cell.length_a   1.000
_cell.length_b   1.000
_cell.length_c   1.000
_cell.angle_alpha   90.00
_cell.angle_beta   90.00
_cell.angle_gamma   90.00
#
_symmetry.space_group_name_H-M   'P 1'
#
loop_
_entity.id
_entity.type
_entity.pdbx_description
1 polymer ?
#
loop_
_entity_poly.entity_id
_entity_poly.type
_entity_poly.pdbx_seq_one_letter_code
_entity_poly.pdbx_strand_id
1 'polypeptide(L)'
;MRATLSGLLLAAAASTAAAHGHDGHAKVHQEYARAAAVDTSTLKGKWLYGYQGWFRKPASGVNNHWSPNGGTPGPGNVEFEFVPDVSQYPANCLFTSTLTAPNGQPVQLYDNTCEGVVDLHFKWMQQYGIDGIIVQRFLSHLTDASFITILNQVEAAAVKYGRGFIVEYDASGGNSASASVASQILADYNSKIKPYTTSSAYIHHNGKPAVMVFGVGFPTVAINVTDGANIATQLKNAGVYVGFGVPANFGTDVRANTGFASAYKAANLISPWTVGSFSNGGYLKGYHTTTQIPDSQTLQSLGIDHAPLIWPGTSAYHLNGVNTPANFDYFPRFNGSFYSMQADAITGLAVKPLFAFNAMFDEINEGTQSLPCLKNNQLPTNEKFVGYDNTFADTAFYLELGGQKAAAFAAAVK
;
A
#
# COMPACT_ATOMS: atom_id res chain seq x y z
N MET A 1 -21.92 5.25 -0.05
CA MET A 1 -21.29 6.30 0.79
C MET A 1 -19.84 5.92 0.96
N ARG A 2 -18.94 6.60 0.23
CA ARG A 2 -17.51 6.29 0.18
C ARG A 2 -16.84 6.97 1.39
N ALA A 3 -16.13 6.20 2.21
CA ALA A 3 -15.42 6.73 3.38
C ALA A 3 -14.20 7.52 2.90
N THR A 4 -14.12 8.79 3.29
CA THR A 4 -13.10 9.75 2.85
C THR A 4 -12.01 9.87 3.92
N LEU A 5 -10.74 9.73 3.54
CA LEU A 5 -9.64 10.43 4.22
C LEU A 5 -9.47 11.79 3.53
N SER A 6 -10.04 12.84 4.12
CA SER A 6 -9.78 14.21 3.71
C SER A 6 -9.75 15.09 4.93
N GLY A 7 -8.56 15.57 5.28
CA GLY A 7 -8.41 16.61 6.28
C GLY A 7 -7.00 16.68 6.84
N LEU A 8 -6.14 17.51 6.25
CA LEU A 8 -5.22 18.43 6.94
C LEU A 8 -4.38 19.18 5.87
N LEU A 9 -4.55 20.49 5.80
CA LEU A 9 -4.02 21.38 4.76
C LEU A 9 -3.31 22.60 5.41
N LEU A 10 -2.25 23.05 4.72
CA LEU A 10 -1.45 24.29 4.80
C LEU A 10 -0.32 24.46 5.84
N ALA A 11 0.94 24.56 5.34
CA ALA A 11 1.60 25.84 4.99
C ALA A 11 2.96 25.58 4.30
N ALA A 12 3.19 26.23 3.14
CA ALA A 12 4.42 26.11 2.36
C ALA A 12 5.37 27.30 2.61
N ALA A 13 6.68 27.04 2.61
CA ALA A 13 7.73 28.04 2.54
C ALA A 13 8.79 27.59 1.53
N ALA A 14 9.20 28.52 0.66
CA ALA A 14 10.13 28.31 -0.45
C ALA A 14 11.60 28.22 0.02
N SER A 15 12.40 27.39 -0.65
CA SER A 15 13.86 27.55 -0.70
C SER A 15 14.46 26.89 -1.95
N THR A 16 15.51 27.52 -2.44
CA THR A 16 16.19 27.39 -3.74
C THR A 16 17.00 26.11 -3.93
N ALA A 17 16.97 25.56 -5.14
CA ALA A 17 17.75 24.41 -5.58
C ALA A 17 19.18 24.79 -5.99
N ALA A 18 20.16 23.97 -5.60
CA ALA A 18 21.51 23.95 -6.15
C ALA A 18 21.74 22.61 -6.86
N ALA A 19 22.09 22.69 -8.14
CA ALA A 19 22.33 21.55 -9.03
C ALA A 19 23.63 20.82 -8.69
N HIS A 20 23.63 19.49 -8.75
CA HIS A 20 24.84 18.66 -8.83
C HIS A 20 24.69 17.64 -9.97
N GLY A 21 25.80 17.42 -10.67
CA GLY A 21 25.89 16.88 -12.02
C GLY A 21 25.52 15.41 -12.18
N HIS A 22 25.03 15.10 -13.39
CA HIS A 22 24.77 13.76 -13.90
C HIS A 22 26.04 13.18 -14.52
N ASP A 23 26.53 12.07 -13.98
CA ASP A 23 27.37 11.13 -14.72
C ASP A 23 26.52 9.99 -15.28
N GLY A 24 26.59 9.82 -16.60
CA GLY A 24 25.82 8.85 -17.36
C GLY A 24 26.34 7.42 -17.15
N HIS A 25 25.45 6.53 -16.75
CA HIS A 25 25.67 5.09 -16.81
C HIS A 25 24.61 4.45 -17.69
N ALA A 26 24.99 4.13 -18.94
CA ALA A 26 24.32 3.08 -19.68
C ALA A 26 24.56 1.75 -18.94
N LYS A 27 23.50 1.09 -18.46
CA LYS A 27 23.58 -0.28 -17.95
C LYS A 27 22.71 -1.20 -18.76
N VAL A 28 23.39 -2.24 -19.24
CA VAL A 28 22.90 -3.55 -19.70
C VAL A 28 21.72 -3.99 -18.83
N HIS A 29 20.64 -4.48 -19.44
CA HIS A 29 19.57 -5.17 -18.72
C HIS A 29 20.19 -6.26 -17.85
N GLN A 30 20.27 -6.03 -16.55
CA GLN A 30 20.73 -7.03 -15.59
C GLN A 30 19.72 -8.18 -15.66
N GLU A 31 20.16 -9.36 -16.09
CA GLU A 31 19.40 -10.59 -15.84
C GLU A 31 19.31 -10.74 -14.32
N TYR A 32 18.18 -10.35 -13.74
CA TYR A 32 17.92 -10.57 -12.33
C TYR A 32 17.86 -12.08 -12.10
N ALA A 33 18.85 -12.63 -11.39
CA ALA A 33 18.75 -13.99 -10.88
C ALA A 33 17.46 -14.10 -10.05
N ARG A 34 16.67 -15.16 -10.27
CA ARG A 34 15.41 -15.36 -9.53
C ARG A 34 15.66 -15.25 -8.03
N ALA A 35 14.95 -14.35 -7.36
CA ALA A 35 15.02 -14.22 -5.92
C ALA A 35 14.65 -15.55 -5.24
N ALA A 36 15.37 -15.90 -4.18
CA ALA A 36 15.07 -17.08 -3.38
C ALA A 36 13.67 -16.98 -2.77
N ALA A 37 12.99 -18.11 -2.61
CA ALA A 37 11.67 -18.16 -1.99
C ALA A 37 11.70 -17.54 -0.57
N VAL A 38 10.65 -16.79 -0.24
CA VAL A 38 10.54 -16.08 1.03
C VAL A 38 10.20 -17.06 2.16
N ASP A 39 10.87 -16.91 3.30
CA ASP A 39 10.53 -17.65 4.53
C ASP A 39 9.20 -17.15 5.08
N THR A 40 8.12 -17.92 4.92
CA THR A 40 6.78 -17.55 5.37
C THR A 40 6.52 -17.86 6.85
N SER A 41 7.50 -18.35 7.61
CA SER A 41 7.32 -18.68 9.04
C SER A 41 7.38 -17.47 9.99
N THR A 42 7.88 -16.35 9.50
CA THR A 42 8.06 -15.11 10.28
C THR A 42 7.79 -13.90 9.41
N LEU A 43 7.30 -12.79 9.99
CA LEU A 43 7.30 -11.46 9.35
C LEU A 43 8.69 -10.79 9.37
N LYS A 44 9.61 -11.26 10.21
CA LYS A 44 10.89 -10.59 10.49
C LYS A 44 11.68 -10.29 9.22
N GLY A 45 12.05 -9.02 9.04
CA GLY A 45 12.91 -8.56 7.96
C GLY A 45 12.29 -8.48 6.59
N LYS A 46 10.95 -8.58 6.48
CA LYS A 46 10.27 -8.47 5.20
C LYS A 46 10.03 -7.04 4.75
N TRP A 47 9.90 -6.91 3.44
CA TRP A 47 9.40 -5.73 2.78
C TRP A 47 8.10 -6.06 2.05
N LEU A 48 6.96 -5.70 2.66
CA LEU A 48 5.64 -6.06 2.17
C LEU A 48 4.92 -4.84 1.61
N TYR A 49 4.33 -5.00 0.43
CA TYR A 49 3.53 -3.94 -0.19
C TYR A 49 2.05 -4.14 0.11
N GLY A 50 1.33 -3.08 0.44
CA GLY A 50 -0.14 -3.20 0.42
C GLY A 50 -0.65 -3.34 -1.01
N TYR A 51 -1.75 -4.07 -1.15
CA TYR A 51 -2.26 -4.53 -2.43
C TYR A 51 -3.79 -4.59 -2.41
N GLN A 52 -4.44 -3.96 -3.38
CA GLN A 52 -5.91 -3.91 -3.46
C GLN A 52 -6.45 -4.83 -4.55
N GLY A 53 -5.80 -4.86 -5.72
CA GLY A 53 -6.23 -5.63 -6.87
C GLY A 53 -7.65 -5.30 -7.32
N TRP A 54 -8.09 -4.04 -7.19
CA TRP A 54 -9.50 -3.64 -7.30
C TRP A 54 -9.90 -2.98 -8.62
N PHE A 55 -8.98 -2.80 -9.56
CA PHE A 55 -9.30 -2.22 -10.87
C PHE A 55 -10.02 -3.25 -11.76
N ARG A 56 -11.13 -2.86 -12.37
CA ARG A 56 -12.01 -3.75 -13.16
C ARG A 56 -12.29 -3.17 -14.54
N LYS A 57 -12.60 -4.01 -15.52
CA LYS A 57 -13.20 -3.51 -16.76
C LYS A 57 -14.56 -2.85 -16.47
N PRO A 58 -14.88 -1.71 -17.13
CA PRO A 58 -16.19 -1.07 -17.00
C PRO A 58 -17.35 -2.03 -17.31
N ALA A 59 -18.33 -2.08 -16.42
CA ALA A 59 -19.56 -2.86 -16.56
C ALA A 59 -20.67 -2.26 -15.69
N SER A 60 -21.92 -2.54 -16.04
CA SER A 60 -23.07 -2.04 -15.27
C SER A 60 -23.04 -2.55 -13.82
N GLY A 61 -23.15 -1.63 -12.86
CA GLY A 61 -23.15 -1.96 -11.43
C GLY A 61 -21.79 -2.32 -10.83
N VAL A 62 -20.70 -2.29 -11.61
CA VAL A 62 -19.35 -2.56 -11.13
C VAL A 62 -18.67 -1.25 -10.73
N ASN A 63 -18.18 -1.17 -9.49
CA ASN A 63 -17.21 -0.15 -9.12
C ASN A 63 -15.86 -0.53 -9.73
N ASN A 64 -15.47 0.16 -10.79
CA ASN A 64 -14.33 -0.25 -11.61
C ASN A 64 -12.99 0.36 -11.15
N HIS A 65 -13.04 1.33 -10.23
CA HIS A 65 -11.91 2.12 -9.72
C HIS A 65 -11.12 2.94 -10.76
N TRP A 66 -11.44 2.82 -12.04
CA TRP A 66 -10.88 3.66 -13.10
C TRP A 66 -11.67 4.94 -13.33
N SER A 67 -12.97 4.95 -13.03
CA SER A 67 -13.86 6.07 -13.29
C SER A 67 -14.92 6.24 -12.20
N PRO A 68 -15.26 7.49 -11.84
CA PRO A 68 -16.19 7.77 -10.75
C PRO A 68 -17.61 7.24 -11.02
N ASN A 69 -18.01 7.15 -12.29
CA ASN A 69 -19.34 6.68 -12.68
C ASN A 69 -19.39 5.19 -13.11
N GLY A 70 -18.27 4.46 -13.04
CA GLY A 70 -18.19 3.06 -13.47
C GLY A 70 -18.19 2.83 -14.99
N GLY A 71 -18.30 3.89 -15.79
CA GLY A 71 -18.24 3.85 -17.26
C GLY A 71 -16.82 3.80 -17.82
N THR A 72 -16.69 3.83 -19.15
CA THR A 72 -15.37 3.83 -19.81
C THR A 72 -14.55 5.05 -19.36
N PRO A 73 -13.31 4.86 -18.86
CA PRO A 73 -12.45 5.96 -18.43
C PRO A 73 -12.08 6.86 -19.59
N GLY A 74 -12.00 8.15 -19.33
CA GLY A 74 -11.85 9.17 -20.37
C GLY A 74 -11.75 10.58 -19.81
N PRO A 75 -11.57 11.61 -20.65
CA PRO A 75 -11.51 13.00 -20.20
C PRO A 75 -12.71 13.37 -19.32
N GLY A 76 -12.44 13.87 -18.11
CA GLY A 76 -13.45 14.21 -17.10
C GLY A 76 -14.11 13.02 -16.40
N ASN A 77 -13.68 11.78 -16.69
CA ASN A 77 -14.22 10.55 -16.12
C ASN A 77 -13.09 9.58 -15.75
N VAL A 78 -12.14 10.05 -14.94
CA VAL A 78 -11.06 9.23 -14.38
C VAL A 78 -11.02 9.35 -12.86
N GLU A 79 -10.62 8.28 -12.19
CA GLU A 79 -10.41 8.22 -10.73
C GLU A 79 -8.99 7.73 -10.40
N PHE A 80 -8.02 7.95 -11.31
CA PHE A 80 -6.64 7.50 -11.13
C PHE A 80 -5.59 8.56 -11.48
N GLU A 81 -4.48 8.59 -10.75
CA GLU A 81 -3.47 9.65 -10.85
C GLU A 81 -2.35 9.32 -11.84
N PHE A 82 -2.02 8.04 -11.96
CA PHE A 82 -0.97 7.53 -12.84
C PHE A 82 -1.52 6.52 -13.83
N VAL A 83 -1.07 6.60 -15.07
CA VAL A 83 -1.44 5.65 -16.12
C VAL A 83 -0.49 4.44 -16.07
N PRO A 84 -0.98 3.20 -15.91
CA PRO A 84 -0.11 2.03 -15.87
C PRO A 84 0.60 1.80 -17.21
N ASP A 85 1.85 1.33 -17.17
CA ASP A 85 2.51 0.78 -18.35
C ASP A 85 2.02 -0.65 -18.57
N VAL A 86 1.17 -0.81 -19.59
CA VAL A 86 0.53 -2.10 -19.90
C VAL A 86 1.30 -2.96 -20.90
N SER A 87 2.53 -2.59 -21.27
CA SER A 87 3.30 -3.26 -22.33
C SER A 87 3.58 -4.75 -22.07
N GLN A 88 3.60 -5.18 -20.81
CA GLN A 88 3.84 -6.58 -20.42
C GLN A 88 2.56 -7.35 -20.06
N TYR A 89 1.40 -6.69 -20.03
CA TYR A 89 0.15 -7.32 -19.62
C TYR A 89 -0.38 -8.25 -20.72
N PRO A 90 -1.09 -9.34 -20.35
CA PRO A 90 -1.75 -10.19 -21.33
C PRO A 90 -2.78 -9.40 -22.14
N ALA A 91 -2.71 -9.49 -23.47
CA ALA A 91 -3.58 -8.71 -24.35
C ALA A 91 -5.08 -8.95 -24.12
N ASN A 92 -5.47 -10.15 -23.70
CA ASN A 92 -6.85 -10.51 -23.37
C ASN A 92 -7.36 -9.89 -22.05
N CYS A 93 -6.46 -9.35 -21.23
CA CYS A 93 -6.80 -8.66 -19.99
C CYS A 93 -6.92 -7.14 -20.14
N LEU A 94 -6.69 -6.62 -21.35
CA LEU A 94 -6.72 -5.19 -21.64
C LEU A 94 -8.08 -4.75 -22.19
N PHE A 95 -8.45 -3.52 -21.89
CA PHE A 95 -9.58 -2.83 -22.49
C PHE A 95 -9.22 -1.39 -22.85
N THR A 96 -9.94 -0.85 -23.83
CA THR A 96 -9.70 0.48 -24.37
C THR A 96 -10.44 1.55 -23.55
N SER A 97 -9.72 2.60 -23.16
CA SER A 97 -10.27 3.85 -22.63
C SER A 97 -10.56 4.86 -23.76
N THR A 98 -11.13 6.02 -23.44
CA THR A 98 -11.25 7.16 -24.39
C THR A 98 -10.16 8.22 -24.22
N LEU A 99 -9.12 7.90 -23.44
CA LEU A 99 -7.89 8.70 -23.34
C LEU A 99 -7.04 8.48 -24.60
N THR A 100 -6.38 9.54 -25.07
CA THR A 100 -5.60 9.53 -26.31
C THR A 100 -4.12 9.62 -26.00
N ALA A 101 -3.36 8.57 -26.31
CA ALA A 101 -1.90 8.57 -26.20
C ALA A 101 -1.26 9.57 -27.19
N PRO A 102 0.03 9.95 -27.00
CA PRO A 102 0.71 10.89 -27.90
C PRO A 102 0.76 10.47 -29.37
N ASN A 103 0.73 9.16 -29.64
CA ASN A 103 0.70 8.61 -31.01
C ASN A 103 -0.72 8.53 -31.61
N GLY A 104 -1.73 9.10 -30.95
CA GLY A 104 -3.13 9.10 -31.37
C GLY A 104 -3.89 7.81 -31.09
N GLN A 105 -3.24 6.77 -30.54
CA GLN A 105 -3.92 5.53 -30.18
C GLN A 105 -4.67 5.67 -28.83
N PRO A 106 -5.78 4.94 -28.64
CA PRO A 106 -6.44 4.88 -27.35
C PRO A 106 -5.55 4.22 -26.28
N VAL A 107 -5.51 4.81 -25.08
CA VAL A 107 -4.81 4.19 -23.94
C VAL A 107 -5.53 2.92 -23.51
N GLN A 108 -4.75 1.87 -23.31
CA GLN A 108 -5.22 0.59 -22.79
C GLN A 108 -5.07 0.54 -21.26
N LEU A 109 -6.05 -0.08 -20.60
CA LEU A 109 -6.09 -0.32 -19.15
C LEU A 109 -6.37 -1.81 -18.91
N TYR A 110 -6.22 -2.28 -17.67
CA TYR A 110 -6.34 -3.71 -17.34
C TYR A 110 -7.46 -4.02 -16.34
N ASP A 111 -7.85 -5.29 -16.27
CA ASP A 111 -8.76 -5.83 -15.26
C ASP A 111 -8.02 -6.81 -14.34
N ASN A 112 -7.90 -6.51 -13.04
CA ASN A 112 -7.20 -7.41 -12.10
C ASN A 112 -7.89 -8.78 -11.95
N THR A 113 -9.17 -8.92 -12.33
CA THR A 113 -9.87 -10.21 -12.29
C THR A 113 -9.52 -11.11 -13.47
N CYS A 114 -8.87 -10.57 -14.51
CA CYS A 114 -8.39 -11.36 -15.64
C CYS A 114 -7.16 -12.18 -15.25
N GLU A 115 -7.20 -13.46 -15.59
CA GLU A 115 -6.11 -14.41 -15.36
C GLU A 115 -4.83 -13.92 -16.05
N GLY A 116 -3.79 -13.68 -15.25
CA GLY A 116 -2.47 -13.24 -15.70
C GLY A 116 -2.06 -11.85 -15.23
N VAL A 117 -2.99 -11.00 -14.77
CA VAL A 117 -2.64 -9.69 -14.20
C VAL A 117 -1.93 -9.84 -12.87
N VAL A 118 -2.55 -10.54 -11.91
CA VAL A 118 -1.93 -10.81 -10.61
C VAL A 118 -0.66 -11.68 -10.77
N ASP A 119 -0.67 -12.62 -11.72
CA ASP A 119 0.51 -13.43 -12.04
C ASP A 119 1.71 -12.56 -12.46
N LEU A 120 1.49 -11.57 -13.33
CA LEU A 120 2.52 -10.62 -13.75
C LEU A 120 3.03 -9.77 -12.57
N HIS A 121 2.14 -9.33 -11.69
CA HIS A 121 2.53 -8.57 -10.50
C HIS A 121 3.49 -9.36 -9.61
N PHE A 122 3.21 -10.64 -9.37
CA PHE A 122 4.09 -11.52 -8.59
C PHE A 122 5.38 -11.90 -9.33
N LYS A 123 5.32 -12.03 -10.66
CA LYS A 123 6.52 -12.18 -11.49
C LYS A 123 7.47 -11.01 -11.27
N TRP A 124 6.97 -9.78 -11.31
CA TRP A 124 7.76 -8.60 -11.01
C TRP A 124 8.29 -8.62 -9.59
N MET A 125 7.47 -8.99 -8.59
CA MET A 125 7.95 -9.09 -7.22
C MET A 125 9.13 -10.07 -7.08
N GLN A 126 9.08 -11.23 -7.72
CA GLN A 126 10.23 -12.15 -7.75
C GLN A 126 11.44 -11.54 -8.47
N GLN A 127 11.21 -10.93 -9.64
CA GLN A 127 12.26 -10.34 -10.46
C GLN A 127 13.03 -9.25 -9.70
N TYR A 128 12.32 -8.40 -8.96
CA TYR A 128 12.91 -7.29 -8.22
C TYR A 128 13.18 -7.62 -6.75
N GLY A 129 13.01 -8.87 -6.30
CA GLY A 129 13.32 -9.27 -4.93
C GLY A 129 12.40 -8.66 -3.85
N ILE A 130 11.17 -8.30 -4.22
CA ILE A 130 10.12 -7.88 -3.28
C ILE A 130 9.59 -9.12 -2.56
N ASP A 131 9.40 -9.06 -1.23
CA ASP A 131 9.07 -10.26 -0.45
C ASP A 131 7.61 -10.71 -0.60
N GLY A 132 6.68 -9.77 -0.77
CA GLY A 132 5.28 -10.12 -0.80
C GLY A 132 4.34 -8.95 -0.60
N ILE A 133 3.09 -9.28 -0.30
CA ILE A 133 2.00 -8.30 -0.21
C ILE A 133 1.09 -8.45 1.02
N ILE A 134 0.41 -7.37 1.35
CA ILE A 134 -0.66 -7.26 2.34
C ILE A 134 -1.95 -6.98 1.56
N VAL A 135 -2.80 -7.98 1.39
CA VAL A 135 -4.02 -7.89 0.58
C VAL A 135 -5.14 -7.24 1.38
N GLN A 136 -5.69 -6.14 0.89
CA GLN A 136 -6.72 -5.38 1.60
C GLN A 136 -8.12 -5.97 1.42
N ARG A 137 -8.78 -6.22 2.55
CA ARG A 137 -10.15 -6.74 2.67
C ARG A 137 -11.05 -5.66 3.29
N PHE A 138 -11.83 -4.97 2.47
CA PHE A 138 -12.66 -3.85 2.91
C PHE A 138 -13.93 -4.30 3.62
N LEU A 139 -14.13 -3.82 4.85
CA LEU A 139 -15.32 -4.10 5.67
C LEU A 139 -16.61 -3.53 5.03
N SER A 140 -16.52 -2.39 4.37
CA SER A 140 -17.65 -1.81 3.61
C SER A 140 -18.08 -2.64 2.41
N HIS A 141 -17.30 -3.64 1.98
CA HIS A 141 -17.52 -4.44 0.78
C HIS A 141 -17.39 -5.95 1.05
N LEU A 142 -17.86 -6.41 2.21
CA LEU A 142 -17.75 -7.83 2.55
C LEU A 142 -18.50 -8.76 1.56
N THR A 143 -19.49 -8.26 0.85
CA THR A 143 -20.25 -9.04 -0.15
C THR A 143 -19.62 -9.05 -1.54
N ASP A 144 -18.54 -8.30 -1.78
CA ASP A 144 -17.86 -8.30 -3.07
C ASP A 144 -17.16 -9.64 -3.33
N ALA A 145 -17.70 -10.41 -4.29
CA ALA A 145 -17.13 -11.68 -4.71
C ALA A 145 -15.76 -11.52 -5.39
N SER A 146 -15.47 -10.34 -5.95
CA SER A 146 -14.22 -10.09 -6.67
C SER A 146 -13.00 -10.19 -5.74
N PHE A 147 -13.14 -9.88 -4.45
CA PHE A 147 -12.07 -10.07 -3.47
C PHE A 147 -11.59 -11.53 -3.41
N ILE A 148 -12.51 -12.50 -3.37
CA ILE A 148 -12.14 -13.93 -3.33
C ILE A 148 -11.47 -14.35 -4.64
N THR A 149 -11.92 -13.82 -5.79
CA THR A 149 -11.24 -14.03 -7.07
C THR A 149 -9.81 -13.53 -7.03
N ILE A 150 -9.57 -12.33 -6.49
CA ILE A 150 -8.21 -11.77 -6.35
C ILE A 150 -7.39 -12.60 -5.36
N LEU A 151 -7.95 -12.98 -4.21
CA LEU A 151 -7.22 -13.74 -3.19
C LEU A 151 -6.81 -15.13 -3.70
N ASN A 152 -7.66 -15.80 -4.48
CA ASN A 152 -7.30 -17.05 -5.18
C ASN A 152 -6.12 -16.85 -6.14
N GLN A 153 -6.14 -15.78 -6.92
CA GLN A 153 -5.04 -15.46 -7.84
C GLN A 153 -3.75 -15.12 -7.08
N VAL A 154 -3.86 -14.36 -5.99
CA VAL A 154 -2.74 -14.03 -5.09
C VAL A 154 -2.12 -15.30 -4.53
N GLU A 155 -2.92 -16.21 -3.97
CA GLU A 155 -2.40 -17.47 -3.41
C GLU A 155 -1.63 -18.27 -4.48
N ALA A 156 -2.24 -18.48 -5.65
CA ALA A 156 -1.62 -19.24 -6.73
C ALA A 156 -0.30 -18.59 -7.21
N ALA A 157 -0.30 -17.27 -7.40
CA ALA A 157 0.87 -16.53 -7.86
C ALA A 157 1.97 -16.47 -6.78
N ALA A 158 1.61 -16.28 -5.51
CA ALA A 158 2.55 -16.25 -4.40
C ALA A 158 3.29 -17.60 -4.27
N VAL A 159 2.57 -18.72 -4.36
CA VAL A 159 3.17 -20.06 -4.40
C VAL A 159 4.09 -20.23 -5.62
N LYS A 160 3.62 -19.86 -6.82
CA LYS A 160 4.38 -20.00 -8.08
C LYS A 160 5.70 -19.22 -8.07
N TYR A 161 5.69 -18.00 -7.53
CA TYR A 161 6.84 -17.09 -7.56
C TYR A 161 7.63 -17.05 -6.23
N GLY A 162 7.25 -17.89 -5.26
CA GLY A 162 7.91 -18.00 -3.96
C GLY A 162 7.88 -16.67 -3.18
N ARG A 163 6.78 -15.94 -3.26
CA ARG A 163 6.52 -14.70 -2.50
C ARG A 163 5.55 -14.99 -1.36
N GLY A 164 5.46 -14.09 -0.38
CA GLY A 164 4.51 -14.20 0.73
C GLY A 164 3.27 -13.32 0.56
N PHE A 165 2.19 -13.66 1.27
CA PHE A 165 1.06 -12.76 1.44
C PHE A 165 0.43 -12.86 2.84
N ILE A 166 -0.22 -11.78 3.27
CA ILE A 166 -1.16 -11.75 4.41
C ILE A 166 -2.41 -10.97 4.01
N VAL A 167 -3.46 -11.04 4.83
CA VAL A 167 -4.65 -10.21 4.67
C VAL A 167 -4.66 -9.08 5.71
N GLU A 168 -5.01 -7.88 5.26
CA GLU A 168 -5.36 -6.74 6.11
C GLU A 168 -6.84 -6.43 5.96
N TYR A 169 -7.58 -6.36 7.06
CA TYR A 169 -8.93 -5.80 7.04
C TYR A 169 -8.84 -4.27 7.05
N ASP A 170 -9.34 -3.63 6.00
CA ASP A 170 -9.62 -2.20 6.04
C ASP A 170 -10.99 -2.00 6.69
N ALA A 171 -11.00 -1.45 7.90
CA ALA A 171 -12.22 -1.29 8.69
C ALA A 171 -13.08 -0.09 8.27
N SER A 172 -12.72 0.62 7.19
CA SER A 172 -13.52 1.72 6.63
C SER A 172 -14.96 1.29 6.36
N GLY A 173 -15.91 2.12 6.81
CA GLY A 173 -17.34 1.82 6.83
C GLY A 173 -17.81 1.07 8.10
N GLY A 174 -16.90 0.67 8.98
CA GLY A 174 -17.23 0.11 10.29
C GLY A 174 -17.89 1.14 11.22
N ASN A 175 -18.88 0.67 11.99
CA ASN A 175 -19.60 1.51 12.95
C ASN A 175 -20.03 0.70 14.17
N SER A 176 -19.32 0.88 15.30
CA SER A 176 -19.60 0.19 16.57
C SER A 176 -20.94 0.56 17.19
N ALA A 177 -21.56 1.67 16.79
CA ALA A 177 -22.91 2.03 17.23
C ALA A 177 -24.00 1.22 16.50
N SER A 178 -23.69 0.68 15.32
CA SER A 178 -24.63 -0.12 14.53
C SER A 178 -24.42 -1.63 14.74
N ALA A 179 -23.17 -2.09 14.77
CA ALA A 179 -22.82 -3.49 15.00
C ALA A 179 -21.37 -3.61 15.47
N SER A 180 -21.04 -4.67 16.20
CA SER A 180 -19.64 -4.93 16.57
C SER A 180 -18.81 -5.17 15.31
N VAL A 181 -17.81 -4.32 15.11
CA VAL A 181 -16.82 -4.45 14.03
C VAL A 181 -15.92 -5.65 14.30
N ALA A 182 -15.57 -5.90 15.56
CA ALA A 182 -14.82 -7.10 15.95
C ALA A 182 -15.51 -8.40 15.51
N SER A 183 -16.81 -8.53 15.79
CA SER A 183 -17.57 -9.73 15.41
C SER A 183 -17.70 -9.89 13.89
N GLN A 184 -17.83 -8.80 13.14
CA GLN A 184 -17.89 -8.84 11.67
C GLN A 184 -16.56 -9.32 11.07
N ILE A 185 -15.44 -8.76 11.51
CA ILE A 185 -14.10 -9.17 11.08
C ILE A 185 -13.85 -10.63 11.45
N LEU A 186 -14.18 -11.06 12.68
CA LEU A 186 -13.99 -12.45 13.10
C LEU A 186 -14.83 -13.43 12.26
N ALA A 187 -16.07 -13.07 11.94
CA ALA A 187 -16.97 -13.90 11.14
C ALA A 187 -16.46 -14.06 9.69
N ASP A 188 -16.04 -12.96 9.06
CA ASP A 188 -15.42 -13.01 7.73
C ASP A 188 -14.11 -13.81 7.78
N TYR A 189 -13.24 -13.57 8.77
CA TYR A 189 -11.97 -14.29 8.91
C TYR A 189 -12.18 -15.79 8.97
N ASN A 190 -13.06 -16.26 9.85
CA ASN A 190 -13.31 -17.69 10.01
C ASN A 190 -13.91 -18.34 8.76
N SER A 191 -14.74 -17.61 8.01
CA SER A 191 -15.48 -18.18 6.87
C SER A 191 -14.76 -18.01 5.53
N LYS A 192 -13.95 -16.96 5.36
CA LYS A 192 -13.35 -16.56 4.09
C LYS A 192 -11.83 -16.56 4.09
N ILE A 193 -11.18 -16.12 5.17
CA ILE A 193 -9.72 -15.90 5.16
C ILE A 193 -8.95 -17.09 5.73
N LYS A 194 -9.45 -17.71 6.80
CA LYS A 194 -8.82 -18.83 7.49
C LYS A 194 -8.42 -20.01 6.58
N PRO A 195 -9.18 -20.38 5.52
CA PRO A 195 -8.73 -21.42 4.58
C PRO A 195 -7.37 -21.12 3.93
N TYR A 196 -7.10 -19.86 3.57
CA TYR A 196 -5.87 -19.41 2.92
C TYR A 196 -4.66 -19.44 3.86
N THR A 197 -4.87 -19.44 5.18
CA THR A 197 -3.77 -19.47 6.15
C THR A 197 -3.04 -20.81 6.17
N THR A 198 -3.52 -21.82 5.45
CA THR A 198 -2.83 -23.11 5.28
C THR A 198 -1.89 -23.14 4.07
N SER A 199 -1.95 -22.12 3.21
CA SER A 199 -1.07 -21.98 2.06
C SER A 199 0.40 -21.89 2.48
N SER A 200 1.30 -22.52 1.72
CA SER A 200 2.74 -22.39 1.95
C SER A 200 3.24 -20.95 1.75
N ALA A 201 2.47 -20.11 1.04
CA ALA A 201 2.77 -18.71 0.80
C ALA A 201 2.16 -17.75 1.84
N TYR A 202 1.28 -18.21 2.73
CA TYR A 202 0.68 -17.33 3.75
C TYR A 202 1.68 -17.07 4.88
N ILE A 203 1.97 -15.80 5.16
CA ILE A 203 2.99 -15.45 6.15
C ILE A 203 2.44 -15.64 7.57
N HIS A 204 3.21 -16.37 8.37
CA HIS A 204 3.02 -16.58 9.79
C HIS A 204 4.06 -15.77 10.56
N HIS A 205 3.79 -15.58 11.84
CA HIS A 205 4.79 -15.09 12.78
C HIS A 205 4.52 -15.69 14.17
N ASN A 206 5.57 -16.16 14.84
CA ASN A 206 5.48 -16.87 16.11
C ASN A 206 4.50 -18.07 16.06
N GLY A 207 4.51 -18.81 14.95
CA GLY A 207 3.68 -19.99 14.73
C GLY A 207 2.20 -19.70 14.46
N LYS A 208 1.81 -18.44 14.25
CA LYS A 208 0.42 -18.01 14.03
C LYS A 208 0.28 -17.29 12.69
N PRO A 209 -0.84 -17.45 11.95
CA PRO A 209 -1.07 -16.67 10.74
C PRO A 209 -1.14 -15.18 11.09
N ALA A 210 -0.46 -14.35 10.31
CA ALA A 210 -0.48 -12.91 10.50
C ALA A 210 -1.70 -12.29 9.79
N VAL A 211 -2.39 -11.39 10.48
CA VAL A 211 -3.50 -10.57 9.92
C VAL A 211 -3.34 -9.14 10.43
N MET A 212 -3.56 -8.17 9.57
CA MET A 212 -3.61 -6.76 9.95
C MET A 212 -5.04 -6.22 9.96
N VAL A 213 -5.27 -5.15 10.71
CA VAL A 213 -6.53 -4.39 10.67
C VAL A 213 -6.20 -2.89 10.64
N PHE A 214 -6.49 -2.24 9.51
CA PHE A 214 -6.42 -0.79 9.35
C PHE A 214 -7.69 -0.12 9.85
N GLY A 215 -7.56 1.07 10.43
CA GLY A 215 -8.70 1.96 10.75
C GLY A 215 -9.01 2.11 12.24
N VAL A 216 -8.39 1.32 13.13
CA VAL A 216 -8.57 1.47 14.58
C VAL A 216 -7.99 2.80 15.04
N GLY A 217 -8.82 3.66 15.63
CA GLY A 217 -8.43 4.98 16.12
C GLY A 217 -8.49 6.12 15.09
N PHE A 218 -8.81 5.82 13.83
CA PHE A 218 -9.05 6.86 12.84
C PHE A 218 -10.41 7.54 13.09
N PRO A 219 -10.49 8.89 13.12
CA PRO A 219 -11.76 9.59 13.29
C PRO A 219 -12.79 9.32 12.19
N THR A 220 -12.33 8.92 11.01
CA THR A 220 -13.16 8.59 9.84
C THR A 220 -13.77 7.19 9.91
N VAL A 221 -13.35 6.36 10.87
CA VAL A 221 -13.88 5.02 11.09
C VAL A 221 -14.58 5.01 12.45
N ALA A 222 -15.88 4.72 12.46
CA ALA A 222 -16.71 4.85 13.66
C ALA A 222 -16.56 3.64 14.61
N ILE A 223 -15.33 3.23 14.88
CA ILE A 223 -14.99 2.20 15.87
C ILE A 223 -14.77 2.87 17.22
N ASN A 224 -15.35 2.34 18.30
CA ASN A 224 -15.03 2.81 19.66
C ASN A 224 -13.85 2.02 20.26
N VAL A 225 -13.24 2.54 21.33
CA VAL A 225 -12.05 1.92 21.96
C VAL A 225 -12.27 0.47 22.41
N THR A 226 -13.45 0.16 22.94
CA THR A 226 -13.79 -1.20 23.41
C THR A 226 -13.87 -2.18 22.24
N ASP A 227 -14.55 -1.81 21.16
CA ASP A 227 -14.66 -2.63 19.96
C ASP A 227 -13.28 -2.77 19.27
N GLY A 228 -12.48 -1.70 19.28
CA GLY A 228 -11.07 -1.73 18.84
C GLY A 228 -10.22 -2.76 19.60
N ALA A 229 -10.31 -2.78 20.94
CA ALA A 229 -9.63 -3.79 21.76
C ALA A 229 -10.19 -5.21 21.54
N ASN A 230 -11.49 -5.32 21.29
CA ASN A 230 -12.16 -6.59 20.98
C ASN A 230 -11.70 -7.18 19.64
N ILE A 231 -11.42 -6.36 18.61
CA ILE A 231 -10.87 -6.84 17.33
C ILE A 231 -9.59 -7.66 17.59
N ALA A 232 -8.61 -7.08 18.30
CA ALA A 232 -7.37 -7.76 18.62
C ALA A 232 -7.60 -9.01 19.48
N THR A 233 -8.40 -8.89 20.53
CA THR A 233 -8.67 -9.99 21.47
C THR A 233 -9.34 -11.18 20.78
N GLN A 234 -10.37 -10.93 19.96
CA GLN A 234 -11.12 -11.97 19.26
C GLN A 234 -10.28 -12.70 18.22
N LEU A 235 -9.51 -11.96 17.40
CA LEU A 235 -8.61 -12.58 16.41
C LEU A 235 -7.48 -13.37 17.09
N LYS A 236 -6.89 -12.84 18.18
CA LYS A 236 -5.87 -13.57 18.95
C LYS A 236 -6.42 -14.87 19.55
N ASN A 237 -7.66 -14.84 20.06
CA ASN A 237 -8.35 -16.05 20.54
C ASN A 237 -8.64 -17.05 19.41
N ALA A 238 -8.77 -16.59 18.17
CA ALA A 238 -8.86 -17.44 16.99
C ALA A 238 -7.50 -17.96 16.48
N GLY A 239 -6.40 -17.70 17.21
CA GLY A 239 -5.06 -18.20 16.91
C GLY A 239 -4.23 -17.30 16.02
N VAL A 240 -4.64 -16.04 15.80
CA VAL A 240 -3.99 -15.10 14.87
C VAL A 240 -2.91 -14.27 15.56
N TYR A 241 -1.85 -13.91 14.83
CA TYR A 241 -0.94 -12.82 15.19
C TYR A 241 -1.46 -11.51 14.58
N VAL A 242 -1.87 -10.55 15.42
CA VAL A 242 -2.69 -9.42 14.98
C VAL A 242 -1.91 -8.11 14.98
N GLY A 243 -1.84 -7.44 13.83
CA GLY A 243 -1.32 -6.08 13.70
C GLY A 243 -2.43 -5.04 13.48
N PHE A 244 -2.19 -3.80 13.90
CA PHE A 244 -3.07 -2.67 13.56
C PHE A 244 -2.40 -1.62 12.69
N GLY A 245 -3.12 -1.18 11.65
CA GLY A 245 -2.89 0.05 10.92
C GLY A 245 -3.55 1.22 11.66
N VAL A 246 -2.75 2.12 12.26
CA VAL A 246 -3.23 3.16 13.20
C VAL A 246 -2.87 4.58 12.73
N PRO A 247 -3.48 5.64 13.28
CA PRO A 247 -3.07 7.02 13.00
C PRO A 247 -1.60 7.28 13.33
N ALA A 248 -0.93 8.14 12.56
CA ALA A 248 0.49 8.46 12.74
C ALA A 248 0.85 9.08 14.11
N ASN A 249 -0.13 9.57 14.86
CA ASN A 249 0.03 10.14 16.20
C ASN A 249 -0.32 9.18 17.35
N PHE A 250 -0.51 7.88 17.08
CA PHE A 250 -0.91 6.87 18.08
C PHE A 250 -0.01 6.87 19.32
N GLY A 251 1.29 7.16 19.18
CA GLY A 251 2.24 7.13 20.28
C GLY A 251 1.91 8.13 21.39
N THR A 252 1.29 9.27 21.04
CA THR A 252 0.82 10.26 22.02
C THR A 252 -0.26 9.66 22.93
N ASP A 253 -1.24 8.98 22.35
CA ASP A 253 -2.29 8.28 23.09
C ASP A 253 -1.70 7.19 23.99
N VAL A 254 -0.78 6.37 23.45
CA VAL A 254 -0.16 5.27 24.19
C VAL A 254 0.62 5.78 25.42
N ARG A 255 1.43 6.83 25.26
CA ARG A 255 2.22 7.44 26.34
C ARG A 255 1.36 8.13 27.39
N ALA A 256 0.30 8.81 26.99
CA ALA A 256 -0.64 9.48 27.91
C ALA A 256 -1.67 8.51 28.51
N ASN A 257 -1.77 7.28 27.98
CA ASN A 257 -2.81 6.31 28.30
C ASN A 257 -4.23 6.83 28.09
N THR A 258 -4.44 7.54 26.96
CA THR A 258 -5.71 8.15 26.55
C THR A 258 -6.21 7.57 25.23
N GLY A 259 -7.41 7.98 24.80
CA GLY A 259 -7.93 7.64 23.47
C GLY A 259 -7.98 6.14 23.22
N PHE A 260 -7.29 5.69 22.18
CA PHE A 260 -7.24 4.27 21.76
C PHE A 260 -6.09 3.47 22.38
N ALA A 261 -5.37 4.01 23.38
CA ALA A 261 -4.22 3.35 23.99
C ALA A 261 -4.48 1.90 24.41
N SER A 262 -5.64 1.60 25.01
CA SER A 262 -5.98 0.23 25.42
C SER A 262 -6.24 -0.69 24.22
N ALA A 263 -6.81 -0.19 23.13
CA ALA A 263 -6.98 -0.95 21.89
C ALA A 263 -5.61 -1.25 21.25
N TYR A 264 -4.73 -0.25 21.15
CA TYR A 264 -3.38 -0.43 20.60
C TYR A 264 -2.56 -1.44 21.43
N LYS A 265 -2.64 -1.37 22.76
CA LYS A 265 -1.97 -2.31 23.68
C LYS A 265 -2.50 -3.75 23.58
N ALA A 266 -3.66 -3.98 22.98
CA ALA A 266 -4.22 -5.32 22.79
C ALA A 266 -3.62 -6.06 21.57
N ALA A 267 -3.12 -5.33 20.57
CA ALA A 267 -2.51 -5.88 19.37
C ALA A 267 -1.13 -6.49 19.64
N ASN A 268 -0.64 -7.31 18.71
CA ASN A 268 0.75 -7.81 18.73
C ASN A 268 1.72 -6.85 18.04
N LEU A 269 1.23 -6.10 17.06
CA LEU A 269 2.01 -5.25 16.17
C LEU A 269 1.27 -3.94 15.93
N ILE A 270 2.00 -2.83 15.85
CA ILE A 270 1.47 -1.53 15.41
C ILE A 270 2.22 -1.04 14.16
N SER A 271 1.45 -0.60 13.17
CA SER A 271 1.94 0.02 11.94
C SER A 271 1.21 1.35 11.73
N PRO A 272 1.88 2.51 11.91
CA PRO A 272 1.24 3.80 11.65
C PRO A 272 1.05 4.01 10.14
N TRP A 273 -0.14 4.44 9.73
CA TRP A 273 -0.37 4.93 8.37
C TRP A 273 0.04 6.41 8.27
N THR A 274 1.04 6.67 7.44
CA THR A 274 1.74 7.97 7.40
C THR A 274 1.51 8.75 6.10
N VAL A 275 0.91 8.13 5.07
CA VAL A 275 0.49 8.85 3.86
C VAL A 275 -0.47 9.98 4.27
N GLY A 276 -0.17 11.21 3.84
CA GLY A 276 -0.94 12.41 4.19
C GLY A 276 -0.73 12.94 5.62
N SER A 277 0.10 12.31 6.45
CA SER A 277 0.27 12.72 7.86
C SER A 277 1.26 13.87 8.08
N PHE A 278 2.04 14.23 7.05
CA PHE A 278 2.98 15.35 7.08
C PHE A 278 3.28 15.84 5.67
N SER A 279 3.79 17.07 5.55
CA SER A 279 4.38 17.57 4.31
C SER A 279 5.79 17.03 4.11
N ASN A 280 6.34 17.16 2.89
CA ASN A 280 7.73 16.78 2.61
C ASN A 280 8.73 17.46 3.57
N GLY A 281 8.54 18.76 3.80
CA GLY A 281 9.32 19.50 4.80
C GLY A 281 9.11 19.00 6.21
N GLY A 282 7.90 18.53 6.56
CA GLY A 282 7.59 17.96 7.87
C GLY A 282 8.33 16.64 8.15
N TYR A 283 8.51 15.79 7.14
CA TYR A 283 9.31 14.58 7.29
C TYR A 283 10.77 14.92 7.58
N LEU A 284 11.38 15.75 6.72
CA LEU A 284 12.78 16.19 6.83
C LEU A 284 13.08 16.93 8.13
N LYS A 285 12.10 17.66 8.66
CA LYS A 285 12.27 18.53 9.84
C LYS A 285 11.91 17.87 11.16
N GLY A 286 11.40 16.63 11.19
CA GLY A 286 11.17 16.01 12.49
C GLY A 286 10.45 14.69 12.55
N TYR A 287 9.60 14.28 11.58
CA TYR A 287 8.76 13.09 11.79
C TYR A 287 9.56 11.85 12.22
N HIS A 288 10.67 11.57 11.54
CA HIS A 288 11.53 10.45 11.89
C HIS A 288 12.09 10.58 13.32
N THR A 289 12.66 11.73 13.67
CA THR A 289 13.39 11.92 14.93
C THR A 289 12.50 12.18 16.14
N THR A 290 11.39 12.92 15.96
CA THR A 290 10.50 13.36 17.04
C THR A 290 9.30 12.46 17.24
N THR A 291 8.94 11.64 16.25
CA THR A 291 7.76 10.77 16.31
C THR A 291 8.15 9.30 16.15
N GLN A 292 8.73 8.93 15.01
CA GLN A 292 8.98 7.52 14.69
C GLN A 292 9.96 6.85 15.67
N ILE A 293 11.06 7.52 16.04
CA ILE A 293 12.02 7.01 17.04
C ILE A 293 11.35 6.84 18.41
N PRO A 294 10.75 7.87 19.05
CA PRO A 294 10.07 7.70 20.34
C PRO A 294 8.94 6.66 20.32
N ASP A 295 8.20 6.57 19.23
CA ASP A 295 7.11 5.61 19.08
C ASP A 295 7.65 4.17 19.04
N SER A 296 8.75 3.93 18.32
CA SER A 296 9.41 2.60 18.29
C SER A 296 9.89 2.17 19.68
N GLN A 297 10.46 3.09 20.46
CA GLN A 297 10.90 2.83 21.84
C GLN A 297 9.72 2.56 22.78
N THR A 298 8.63 3.33 22.60
CA THR A 298 7.39 3.13 23.36
C THR A 298 6.84 1.72 23.13
N LEU A 299 6.72 1.29 21.86
CA LEU A 299 6.24 -0.04 21.51
C LEU A 299 7.16 -1.15 22.03
N GLN A 300 8.48 -0.97 21.91
CA GLN A 300 9.45 -1.92 22.48
C GLN A 300 9.26 -2.11 23.99
N SER A 301 9.07 -1.03 24.75
CA SER A 301 8.85 -1.10 26.21
C SER A 301 7.55 -1.82 26.60
N LEU A 302 6.60 -1.92 25.68
CA LEU A 302 5.32 -2.61 25.86
C LEU A 302 5.34 -4.05 25.33
N GLY A 303 6.45 -4.49 24.71
CA GLY A 303 6.54 -5.79 24.05
C GLY A 303 5.64 -5.90 22.82
N ILE A 304 5.36 -4.77 22.16
CA ILE A 304 4.56 -4.69 20.94
C ILE A 304 5.52 -4.49 19.77
N ASP A 305 5.40 -5.34 18.76
CA ASP A 305 6.20 -5.20 17.54
C ASP A 305 5.79 -3.94 16.77
N HIS A 306 6.67 -3.44 15.91
CA HIS A 306 6.35 -2.28 15.07
C HIS A 306 6.76 -2.51 13.62
N ALA A 307 5.95 -1.99 12.70
CA ALA A 307 6.22 -1.98 11.26
C ALA A 307 6.01 -0.55 10.74
N PRO A 308 7.06 0.22 10.43
CA PRO A 308 6.90 1.54 9.87
C PRO A 308 6.38 1.47 8.43
N LEU A 309 5.62 2.49 8.04
CA LEU A 309 5.13 2.66 6.69
C LEU A 309 6.04 3.61 5.87
N ILE A 310 6.23 3.26 4.60
CA ILE A 310 6.95 4.05 3.59
C ILE A 310 6.15 4.12 2.28
N TRP A 311 6.40 5.13 1.45
CA TRP A 311 5.72 5.30 0.15
C TRP A 311 6.53 6.19 -0.79
N PRO A 312 6.33 6.09 -2.13
CA PRO A 312 7.14 6.83 -3.11
C PRO A 312 6.74 8.30 -3.25
N GLY A 313 5.48 8.63 -3.01
CA GLY A 313 4.86 9.95 -3.19
C GLY A 313 3.35 9.79 -3.30
N THR A 314 2.60 10.87 -3.50
CA THR A 314 1.13 10.82 -3.63
C THR A 314 0.58 12.00 -4.42
N SER A 315 -0.55 11.75 -5.06
CA SER A 315 -1.41 12.72 -5.74
C SER A 315 -2.87 12.31 -5.50
N ALA A 316 -3.80 13.25 -5.57
CA ALA A 316 -5.23 12.97 -5.36
C ALA A 316 -6.10 13.94 -6.17
N TYR A 317 -5.64 14.30 -7.38
CA TYR A 317 -6.31 15.26 -8.24
C TYR A 317 -7.64 14.74 -8.78
N HIS A 318 -7.68 13.49 -9.22
CA HIS A 318 -8.83 12.79 -9.79
C HIS A 318 -9.65 12.01 -8.76
N LEU A 319 -9.20 11.94 -7.51
CA LEU A 319 -9.93 11.23 -6.46
C LEU A 319 -11.35 11.82 -6.32
N ASN A 320 -12.37 10.97 -6.51
CA ASN A 320 -13.79 11.35 -6.56
C ASN A 320 -14.15 12.46 -7.59
N GLY A 321 -13.33 12.69 -8.62
CA GLY A 321 -13.62 13.66 -9.68
C GLY A 321 -13.63 15.14 -9.24
N VAL A 322 -13.04 15.46 -8.07
CA VAL A 322 -13.08 16.81 -7.48
C VAL A 322 -12.08 17.76 -8.15
N ASN A 323 -11.11 17.26 -8.94
CA ASN A 323 -10.18 18.03 -9.79
C ASN A 323 -9.57 19.26 -9.10
N THR A 324 -9.14 19.12 -7.84
CA THR A 324 -8.59 20.23 -7.05
C THR A 324 -7.10 20.42 -7.33
N PRO A 325 -6.64 21.54 -7.93
CA PRO A 325 -5.24 21.69 -8.35
C PRO A 325 -4.21 21.53 -7.22
N ALA A 326 -4.58 21.90 -5.98
CA ALA A 326 -3.72 21.74 -4.81
C ALA A 326 -3.45 20.27 -4.44
N ASN A 327 -4.23 19.33 -4.98
CA ASN A 327 -4.08 17.90 -4.77
C ASN A 327 -3.33 17.21 -5.93
N PHE A 328 -2.91 17.95 -6.96
CA PHE A 328 -2.13 17.37 -8.05
C PHE A 328 -0.64 17.32 -7.68
N ASP A 329 -0.08 16.12 -7.64
CA ASP A 329 1.34 15.84 -7.33
C ASP A 329 1.82 16.62 -6.09
N TYR A 330 0.98 16.69 -5.06
CA TYR A 330 1.22 17.53 -3.88
C TYR A 330 2.30 16.96 -2.96
N PHE A 331 2.66 15.69 -3.15
CA PHE A 331 3.83 15.06 -2.59
C PHE A 331 4.61 14.34 -3.69
N PRO A 332 5.44 15.06 -4.47
CA PRO A 332 6.17 14.48 -5.58
C PRO A 332 7.11 13.37 -5.15
N ARG A 333 7.47 12.49 -6.08
CA ARG A 333 8.34 11.35 -5.80
C ARG A 333 9.83 11.69 -5.74
N PHE A 334 10.22 12.89 -6.18
CA PHE A 334 11.60 13.40 -6.17
C PHE A 334 12.63 12.39 -6.71
N ASN A 335 12.34 11.77 -7.86
CA ASN A 335 13.20 10.75 -8.46
C ASN A 335 13.59 9.59 -7.50
N GLY A 336 12.72 9.23 -6.56
CA GLY A 336 12.96 8.17 -5.58
C GLY A 336 13.81 8.61 -4.37
N SER A 337 14.24 9.87 -4.28
CA SER A 337 15.01 10.35 -3.13
C SER A 337 14.19 10.36 -1.84
N PHE A 338 12.90 10.73 -1.91
CA PHE A 338 11.99 10.66 -0.76
C PHE A 338 11.75 9.22 -0.29
N TYR A 339 11.54 8.30 -1.23
CA TYR A 339 11.43 6.87 -0.93
C TYR A 339 12.69 6.33 -0.25
N SER A 340 13.86 6.65 -0.82
CA SER A 340 15.15 6.21 -0.30
C SER A 340 15.43 6.74 1.10
N MET A 341 15.13 8.02 1.33
CA MET A 341 15.29 8.63 2.64
C MET A 341 14.47 7.91 3.72
N GLN A 342 13.21 7.58 3.45
CA GLN A 342 12.39 6.84 4.40
C GLN A 342 12.93 5.43 4.65
N ALA A 343 13.30 4.73 3.58
CA ALA A 343 13.88 3.39 3.65
C ALA A 343 15.16 3.36 4.50
N ASP A 344 16.06 4.32 4.28
CA ASP A 344 17.33 4.42 4.99
C ASP A 344 17.10 4.77 6.47
N ALA A 345 16.13 5.65 6.74
CA ALA A 345 15.74 6.04 8.09
C ALA A 345 15.20 4.85 8.91
N ILE A 346 14.29 4.04 8.34
CA ILE A 346 13.73 2.87 9.05
C ILE A 346 14.76 1.75 9.22
N THR A 347 15.69 1.62 8.27
CA THR A 347 16.81 0.66 8.34
C THR A 347 17.78 1.03 9.48
N GLY A 348 17.99 2.33 9.68
CA GLY A 348 18.87 2.90 10.71
C GLY A 348 18.27 2.93 12.13
N LEU A 349 17.00 2.57 12.33
CA LEU A 349 16.38 2.60 13.66
C LEU A 349 17.14 1.72 14.67
N ALA A 350 17.29 2.24 15.89
CA ALA A 350 17.90 1.51 17.00
C ALA A 350 17.02 0.34 17.47
N VAL A 351 15.71 0.59 17.59
CA VAL A 351 14.72 -0.47 17.76
C VAL A 351 14.40 -1.01 16.38
N LYS A 352 14.81 -2.24 16.08
CA LYS A 352 14.64 -2.82 14.75
C LYS A 352 13.17 -3.11 14.47
N PRO A 353 12.61 -2.62 13.35
CA PRO A 353 11.26 -2.99 12.95
C PRO A 353 11.11 -4.49 12.69
N LEU A 354 9.91 -5.01 12.90
CA LEU A 354 9.58 -6.38 12.53
C LEU A 354 9.61 -6.54 11.02
N PHE A 355 8.95 -5.65 10.28
CA PHE A 355 8.98 -5.59 8.81
C PHE A 355 8.72 -4.15 8.34
N ALA A 356 8.89 -3.86 7.06
CA ALA A 356 8.54 -2.59 6.44
C ALA A 356 7.24 -2.71 5.63
N PHE A 357 6.28 -1.83 5.88
CA PHE A 357 5.06 -1.73 5.09
C PHE A 357 5.24 -0.65 4.01
N ASN A 358 5.25 -1.06 2.75
CA ASN A 358 5.21 -0.16 1.61
C ASN A 358 3.77 0.15 1.15
N ALA A 359 3.32 1.40 1.27
CA ALA A 359 2.16 1.91 0.57
C ALA A 359 2.56 2.46 -0.81
N MET A 360 2.13 1.89 -1.93
CA MET A 360 1.40 0.64 -2.16
C MET A 360 2.03 -0.07 -3.36
N PHE A 361 1.59 -1.29 -3.67
CA PHE A 361 1.94 -1.91 -4.95
C PHE A 361 1.15 -1.29 -6.10
N ASP A 362 -0.19 -1.23 -5.98
CA ASP A 362 -1.10 -0.94 -7.10
C ASP A 362 -2.10 0.21 -6.91
N GLU A 363 -2.04 0.98 -5.83
CA GLU A 363 -2.94 2.12 -5.57
C GLU A 363 -2.59 3.34 -6.44
N ILE A 364 -2.79 3.21 -7.76
CA ILE A 364 -2.58 4.28 -8.75
C ILE A 364 -3.58 5.43 -8.59
N ASN A 365 -4.69 5.21 -7.87
CA ASN A 365 -5.71 6.22 -7.60
C ASN A 365 -5.35 7.22 -6.50
N GLU A 366 -4.39 6.90 -5.65
CA GLU A 366 -3.83 7.85 -4.67
C GLU A 366 -2.36 8.19 -4.97
N GLY A 367 -1.84 7.68 -6.09
CA GLY A 367 -0.49 7.95 -6.53
C GLY A 367 0.61 7.35 -5.65
N THR A 368 0.28 6.40 -4.77
CA THR A 368 1.20 5.72 -3.85
C THR A 368 1.81 4.44 -4.45
N GLN A 369 1.32 3.99 -5.61
CA GLN A 369 1.75 2.75 -6.25
C GLN A 369 3.26 2.69 -6.54
N SER A 370 3.79 1.48 -6.61
CA SER A 370 5.16 1.20 -7.07
C SER A 370 5.21 0.38 -8.37
N LEU A 371 4.06 -0.11 -8.85
CA LEU A 371 3.98 -0.79 -10.14
C LEU A 371 4.37 0.13 -11.32
N PRO A 372 4.76 -0.43 -12.47
CA PRO A 372 5.18 0.36 -13.62
C PRO A 372 4.08 1.29 -14.17
N CYS A 373 4.41 2.57 -14.31
CA CYS A 373 3.55 3.60 -14.89
C CYS A 373 4.26 4.36 -16.01
N LEU A 374 3.47 4.96 -16.90
CA LEU A 374 3.97 5.76 -18.02
C LEU A 374 4.83 6.94 -17.56
N LYS A 375 5.86 7.26 -18.35
CA LYS A 375 6.68 8.45 -18.19
C LYS A 375 5.94 9.70 -18.68
N ASN A 376 6.40 10.88 -18.26
CA ASN A 376 5.78 12.17 -18.61
C ASN A 376 5.60 12.37 -20.12
N ASN A 377 6.53 11.90 -20.95
CA ASN A 377 6.43 11.99 -22.42
C ASN A 377 5.51 10.94 -23.08
N GLN A 378 4.94 10.03 -22.30
CA GLN A 378 4.04 8.96 -22.76
C GLN A 378 2.58 9.19 -22.32
N LEU A 379 2.32 10.21 -21.50
CA LEU A 379 1.00 10.47 -20.93
C LEU A 379 -0.06 10.84 -21.98
N PRO A 380 -1.35 10.62 -21.68
CA PRO A 380 -2.47 11.07 -22.49
C PRO A 380 -2.41 12.56 -22.84
N THR A 381 -2.90 12.93 -24.02
CA THR A 381 -2.90 14.31 -24.52
C THR A 381 -4.20 15.06 -24.23
N ASN A 382 -5.26 14.34 -23.85
CA ASN A 382 -6.61 14.88 -23.64
C ASN A 382 -7.07 14.85 -22.17
N GLU A 383 -6.18 14.51 -21.24
CA GLU A 383 -6.42 14.55 -19.79
C GLU A 383 -5.07 14.68 -19.06
N LYS A 384 -5.06 15.32 -17.89
CA LYS A 384 -3.82 15.56 -17.14
C LYS A 384 -3.52 14.38 -16.23
N PHE A 385 -2.28 13.89 -16.17
CA PHE A 385 -1.86 12.84 -15.23
C PHE A 385 -0.49 13.15 -14.63
N VAL A 386 -0.14 12.45 -13.55
CA VAL A 386 1.23 12.39 -13.06
C VAL A 386 1.95 11.26 -13.81
N GLY A 387 3.19 11.52 -14.25
CA GLY A 387 4.03 10.55 -14.94
C GLY A 387 5.35 10.34 -14.22
N TYR A 388 6.00 9.22 -14.54
CA TYR A 388 7.37 9.00 -14.12
C TYR A 388 8.34 9.91 -14.87
N ASP A 389 9.47 10.20 -14.25
CA ASP A 389 10.49 11.06 -14.85
C ASP A 389 11.06 10.43 -16.12
N ASN A 390 11.20 11.27 -17.16
CA ASN A 390 11.68 10.83 -18.48
C ASN A 390 13.12 10.31 -18.45
N THR A 391 13.88 10.65 -17.40
CA THR A 391 15.27 10.24 -17.19
C THR A 391 15.40 8.79 -16.75
N PHE A 392 14.33 8.16 -16.26
CA PHE A 392 14.37 6.74 -15.91
C PHE A 392 14.54 5.89 -17.17
N ALA A 393 15.39 4.87 -17.09
CA ALA A 393 15.65 3.96 -18.20
C ALA A 393 14.35 3.26 -18.66
N ASP A 394 13.60 2.72 -17.71
CA ASP A 394 12.30 2.09 -17.93
C ASP A 394 11.26 2.54 -16.88
N THR A 395 10.08 1.92 -16.93
CA THR A 395 8.94 2.22 -16.06
C THR A 395 8.98 1.42 -14.75
N ALA A 396 9.93 0.51 -14.56
CA ALA A 396 10.03 -0.37 -13.40
C ALA A 396 10.93 0.18 -12.27
N PHE A 397 11.43 1.41 -12.40
CA PHE A 397 12.32 2.06 -11.44
C PHE A 397 11.92 1.89 -9.96
N TYR A 398 10.64 2.07 -9.60
CA TYR A 398 10.20 1.96 -8.20
C TYR A 398 10.15 0.51 -7.68
N LEU A 399 10.01 -0.48 -8.57
CA LEU A 399 10.15 -1.89 -8.21
C LEU A 399 11.62 -2.22 -7.93
N GLU A 400 12.53 -1.76 -8.81
CA GLU A 400 13.97 -1.94 -8.61
C GLU A 400 14.46 -1.28 -7.33
N LEU A 401 14.10 -0.01 -7.13
CA LEU A 401 14.46 0.73 -5.91
C LEU A 401 13.90 0.04 -4.66
N GLY A 402 12.64 -0.39 -4.72
CA GLY A 402 12.00 -1.17 -3.65
C GLY A 402 12.77 -2.43 -3.30
N GLY A 403 13.17 -3.21 -4.30
CA GLY A 403 14.00 -4.40 -4.15
C GLY A 403 15.36 -4.14 -3.50
N GLN A 404 16.07 -3.10 -3.97
CA GLN A 404 17.35 -2.70 -3.40
C GLN A 404 17.21 -2.30 -1.91
N LYS A 405 16.15 -1.55 -1.58
CA LYS A 405 15.88 -1.14 -0.20
C LYS A 405 15.41 -2.29 0.68
N ALA A 406 14.62 -3.23 0.14
CA ALA A 406 14.23 -4.46 0.83
C ALA A 406 15.46 -5.30 1.23
N ALA A 407 16.42 -5.47 0.32
CA ALA A 407 17.65 -6.20 0.60
C ALA A 407 18.49 -5.55 1.70
N ALA A 408 18.65 -4.21 1.67
CA ALA A 408 19.37 -3.47 2.69
C ALA A 408 18.67 -3.55 4.06
N PHE A 409 17.35 -3.40 4.09
CA PHE A 409 16.54 -3.53 5.30
C PHE A 409 16.67 -4.93 5.90
N ALA A 410 16.49 -5.98 5.11
CA ALA A 410 16.59 -7.37 5.56
C ALA A 410 17.97 -7.70 6.14
N ALA A 411 19.04 -7.13 5.61
CA ALA A 411 20.39 -7.29 6.15
C ALA A 411 20.59 -6.58 7.50
N ALA A 412 19.90 -5.46 7.74
CA ALA A 412 20.08 -4.63 8.93
C ALA A 412 19.21 -5.05 10.14
N VAL A 413 18.10 -5.76 9.90
CA VAL A 413 17.15 -6.15 10.95
C VAL A 413 17.20 -7.65 11.32
N LYS A 414 17.95 -8.46 10.56
CA LYS A 414 18.30 -9.83 10.95
C LYS A 414 19.15 -9.79 12.22
#